data_AF-A0A0V0GZ39-F1
#
_entry.id   AF-A0A0V0GZ39-F1
#
_cell.length_a   1.000
_cell.length_b   1.000
_cell.length_c   1.000
_cell.angle_alpha   90.00
_cell.angle_beta   90.00
_cell.angle_gamma   90.00
#
_symmetry.space_group_name_H-M   'P 1'
#
loop_
_entity.id
_entity.type
_entity.pdbx_description
1 polymer ?
#
loop_
_entity_poly.entity_id
_entity_poly.type
_entity_poly.pdbx_seq_one_letter_code
_entity_poly.pdbx_strand_id
1 'polypeptide(L)' 'MCRASGNLEALYRKGVFDFFNRNDPIALGMINQGADSGHIGASYVLAIISIFNGGESMREGLMFIANMKKRSH' A
#
# COMPACT_ATOMS: atom_id res chain seq x y z
N MET A 1 -6.62 8.36 -15.66
CA MET A 1 -5.47 8.09 -16.54
C MET A 1 -4.21 7.64 -15.76
N CYS A 2 -4.30 6.60 -14.92
CA CYS A 2 -3.12 5.84 -14.43
C CYS A 2 -3.36 4.33 -14.62
N ARG A 3 -4.60 3.87 -14.36
CA ARG A 3 -5.07 2.49 -14.62
C ARG A 3 -4.87 2.02 -16.07
N ALA A 4 -4.96 2.93 -17.05
CA ALA A 4 -4.87 2.60 -18.48
C ALA A 4 -3.42 2.50 -19.00
N SER A 5 -2.43 3.00 -18.25
CA SER A 5 -1.03 3.09 -18.73
C SER A 5 -0.12 2.04 -18.10
N GLY A 6 -0.61 1.20 -17.18
CA GLY A 6 0.19 0.17 -16.50
C GLY A 6 1.33 0.71 -15.61
N ASN A 7 1.42 2.03 -15.42
CA ASN A 7 2.47 2.64 -14.61
C ASN A 7 2.12 2.51 -13.12
N LEU A 8 2.67 1.47 -12.49
CA LEU A 8 2.45 1.13 -11.09
C LEU A 8 2.90 2.24 -10.13
N GLU A 9 4.01 2.93 -10.44
CA GLU A 9 4.52 4.04 -9.63
C GLU A 9 3.55 5.23 -9.63
N ALA A 10 2.96 5.56 -10.78
CA ALA A 10 1.97 6.63 -10.88
C ALA A 10 0.68 6.28 -10.11
N LEU A 11 0.24 5.03 -10.20
CA LEU A 11 -0.91 4.53 -9.45
C LEU A 11 -0.66 4.57 -7.93
N TYR A 12 0.51 4.11 -7.50
CA TYR A 12 0.97 4.16 -6.11
C TYR A 12 1.00 5.59 -5.58
N ARG A 13 1.71 6.51 -6.24
CA ARG A 13 1.84 7.91 -5.78
C ARG A 13 0.49 8.60 -5.65
N LYS A 14 -0.39 8.38 -6.65
CA LYS A 14 -1.74 8.95 -6.62
C LYS A 14 -2.55 8.37 -5.46
N GLY A 15 -2.55 7.05 -5.29
CA GLY A 15 -3.27 6.38 -4.22
C GLY A 15 -2.83 6.86 -2.83
N VAL A 16 -1.52 6.99 -2.60
CA VAL A 16 -0.98 7.53 -1.33
C VAL A 16 -1.43 8.96 -1.11
N PHE A 17 -1.28 9.83 -2.12
CA PHE A 17 -1.67 11.24 -1.99
C PHE A 17 -3.17 11.39 -1.68
N ASP A 18 -4.03 10.70 -2.44
CA ASP A 18 -5.49 10.79 -2.30
C ASP A 18 -5.96 10.18 -0.96
N PHE A 19 -5.30 9.13 -0.44
CA PHE A 19 -5.62 8.54 0.86
C PHE A 19 -5.30 9.50 2.02
N PHE A 20 -4.06 10.00 2.09
CA PHE A 20 -3.61 10.81 3.23
C PHE A 20 -4.06 12.27 3.19
N ASN A 21 -4.31 12.84 2.01
CA ASN A 21 -4.61 14.28 1.87
C ASN A 21 -6.07 14.58 1.54
N ARG A 22 -6.78 13.63 0.92
CA ARG A 22 -8.15 13.85 0.44
C ARG A 22 -9.19 12.97 1.12
N ASN A 23 -8.75 11.97 1.89
CA ASN A 23 -9.62 10.94 2.46
C ASN A 23 -10.54 10.32 1.39
N ASP A 24 -10.01 10.15 0.17
CA ASP A 24 -10.79 9.67 -0.97
C ASP A 24 -11.09 8.16 -0.80
N PRO A 25 -12.36 7.74 -0.90
CA PRO A 25 -12.75 6.36 -0.61
C PRO A 25 -12.21 5.35 -1.62
N ILE A 26 -11.76 5.78 -2.80
CA ILE A 26 -11.21 4.92 -3.86
C ILE A 26 -9.69 4.78 -3.70
N ALA A 27 -9.03 5.68 -2.96
CA ALA A 27 -7.58 5.72 -2.82
C ALA A 27 -6.99 4.40 -2.28
N LEU A 28 -7.65 3.78 -1.29
CA LEU A 28 -7.22 2.49 -0.75
C LEU A 28 -7.23 1.39 -1.82
N GLY A 29 -8.21 1.42 -2.74
CA GLY A 29 -8.27 0.51 -3.88
C GLY A 29 -7.12 0.71 -4.86
N MET A 30 -6.63 1.94 -5.05
CA MET A 30 -5.46 2.21 -5.89
C MET A 30 -4.17 1.68 -5.28
N ILE A 31 -4.01 1.82 -3.96
CA ILE A 31 -2.84 1.29 -3.23
C ILE A 31 -2.87 -0.26 -3.27
N ASN A 32 -4.03 -0.88 -3.02
CA ASN A 32 -4.21 -2.33 -3.15
C ASN A 32 -3.82 -2.82 -4.53
N GLN A 33 -4.35 -2.20 -5.60
CA GLN A 33 -4.00 -2.57 -6.96
C GLN A 33 -2.49 -2.45 -7.24
N GLY A 34 -1.83 -1.43 -6.70
CA GLY A 34 -0.37 -1.30 -6.78
C GLY A 34 0.36 -2.46 -6.10
N ALA A 35 -0.08 -2.84 -4.90
CA ALA A 35 0.50 -3.94 -4.14
C ALA A 35 0.28 -5.31 -4.81
N ASP A 36 -0.94 -5.59 -5.29
CA ASP A 36 -1.26 -6.81 -6.06
C ASP A 36 -0.41 -6.94 -7.33
N SER A 37 -0.02 -5.80 -7.91
CA SER A 37 0.86 -5.76 -9.08
C SER A 37 2.36 -5.83 -8.75
N GLY A 38 2.72 -6.07 -7.48
CA GLY A 38 4.11 -6.22 -7.04
C GLY A 38 4.84 -4.93 -6.67
N HIS A 39 4.14 -3.80 -6.56
CA HIS A 39 4.76 -2.53 -6.18
C HIS A 39 5.13 -2.50 -4.68
N ILE A 40 6.42 -2.68 -4.37
CA ILE A 40 6.92 -2.80 -2.98
C ILE A 40 6.50 -1.61 -2.10
N GLY A 41 6.57 -0.38 -2.62
CA GLY A 41 6.15 0.80 -1.87
C GLY A 41 4.66 0.80 -1.51
N ALA A 42 3.81 0.20 -2.35
CA ALA A 42 2.38 0.12 -2.10
C ALA A 42 2.09 -0.93 -1.02
N SER A 43 2.77 -2.07 -1.08
CA SER A 43 2.71 -3.09 -0.04
C SER A 43 3.21 -2.56 1.31
N TYR A 44 4.25 -1.73 1.32
CA TYR A 44 4.74 -1.09 2.54
C TYR A 44 3.68 -0.15 3.14
N VAL A 45 3.07 0.71 2.31
CA VAL A 45 2.01 1.62 2.77
C VAL A 45 0.80 0.86 3.33
N LEU A 46 0.35 -0.22 2.69
CA LEU A 46 -0.74 -1.04 3.23
C LEU A 46 -0.40 -1.62 4.60
N ALA A 47 0.83 -2.09 4.80
CA ALA A 47 1.26 -2.60 6.09
C ALA A 47 1.24 -1.51 7.17
N ILE A 48 1.66 -0.29 6.83
CA ILE A 48 1.57 0.87 7.74
C ILE A 48 0.12 1.20 8.08
N ILE A 49 -0.78 1.24 7.08
CA ILE A 49 -2.22 1.47 7.31
C ILE A 49 -2.78 0.41 8.26
N SER A 50 -2.47 -0.88 8.04
CA SER A 50 -2.92 -1.97 8.92
C SER A 50 -2.40 -1.83 10.36
N ILE A 51 -1.17 -1.35 10.55
CA ILE A 51 -0.61 -1.06 11.88
C ILE A 51 -1.42 0.01 12.60
N PHE A 52 -1.77 1.09 11.91
CA PHE A 52 -2.56 2.19 12.50
C PHE A 52 -4.04 1.84 12.71
N ASN A 53 -4.60 0.88 11.96
CA ASN A 53 -5.95 0.37 12.21
C ASN A 53 -6.05 -0.42 13.53
N GLY A 54 -4.94 -0.89 14.10
CA GLY A 54 -4.92 -1.59 15.40
C GLY A 54 -5.42 -3.03 15.35
N GLY A 55 -5.63 -3.63 16.52
CA GLY A 55 -6.21 -4.98 16.67
C GLY A 55 -5.42 -6.08 15.94
N GLU A 56 -6.14 -6.99 15.29
CA GLU A 56 -5.54 -8.06 14.48
C GLU A 56 -4.78 -7.52 13.26
N SER A 57 -5.30 -6.46 12.63
CA SER A 57 -4.65 -5.80 11.50
C SER A 57 -3.26 -5.26 11.86
N MET A 58 -3.06 -4.80 13.10
CA MET A 58 -1.74 -4.39 13.56
C MET A 58 -0.75 -5.55 13.56
N ARG A 59 -1.16 -6.72 14.05
CA ARG A 59 -0.31 -7.91 14.03
C ARG A 59 0.04 -8.31 12.60
N GLU A 60 -0.92 -8.30 11.69
CA GLU A 60 -0.69 -8.62 10.27
C GLU A 60 0.30 -7.64 9.61
N GLY A 61 0.10 -6.34 9.82
CA GLY A 61 1.00 -5.30 9.30
C GLY A 61 2.43 -5.43 9.84
N LEU A 62 2.60 -5.71 11.14
CA LEU A 62 3.90 -5.97 11.75
C LEU A 62 4.57 -7.23 11.18
N MET A 63 3.82 -8.33 11.03
CA MET A 63 4.34 -9.57 10.42
C MET A 63 4.78 -9.33 8.97
N PHE A 64 4.03 -8.54 8.21
CA PHE A 64 4.37 -8.20 6.84
C PHE A 64 5.72 -7.45 6.76
N ILE A 65 5.90 -6.39 7.57
CA ILE A 65 7.16 -5.64 7.64
C ILE A 65 8.33 -6.53 8.06
N ALA A 66 8.13 -7.38 9.08
CA ALA A 66 9.17 -8.30 9.55
C ALA A 66 9.63 -9.28 8.47
N ASN A 67 8.71 -9.75 7.62
CA ASN A 67 9.02 -10.68 6.54
C ASN A 67 9.63 -10.01 5.31
N MET A 68 9.36 -8.73 5.05
CA MET A 68 10.05 -7.97 3.99
C MET A 68 11.55 -7.86 4.27
N LYS A 69 11.94 -7.59 5.52
CA LYS A 69 13.36 -7.45 5.92
C LYS A 69 14.18 -8.73 5.66
N LYS A 70 13.54 -9.90 5.63
CA LYS A 70 14.21 -11.19 5.40
C LYS A 70 14.54 -11.47 3.92
N ARG A 71 13.97 -10.72 2.97
CA ARG A 71 14.17 -10.94 1.52
C ARG A 71 15.28 -10.07 0.90
N SER A 72 16.06 -9.35 1.72
CA SER A 72 17.15 -8.47 1.26
C SER A 72 18.55 -9.06 1.49
N HIS A 73 18.67 -10.38 1.57
CA HIS A 73 19.94 -11.12 1.63
C HIS A 73 20.10 -11.99 0.39
#